data_AF-A0A068S5F4-F1
#
_entry.id   AF-A0A068S5F4-F1
#
_cell.length_a   1.000
_cell.length_b   1.000
_cell.length_c   1.000
_cell.angle_alpha   90.00
_cell.angle_beta   90.00
_cell.angle_gamma   90.00
#
_symmetry.space_group_name_H-M   'P 1'
#
loop_
_entity.id
_entity.type
_entity.pdbx_description
1 polymer ?
#
loop_
_entity_poly.entity_id
_entity_poly.type
_entity_poly.pdbx_seq_one_letter_code
_entity_poly.pdbx_strand_id
1 'polypeptide(L)'
;MSETNDNKPNEVDRLNKFVEAAPQYSYNIDQYRGQICRQLPGGQEECLKLSLEYTEMFSQMQKLGFFCALPMDPKKTHMECTRV
;
A
#
# COMPACT_ATOMS: atom_id res chain seq x y z
N MET A 1 -8.45 24.85 2.53
CA MET A 1 -7.34 24.48 1.64
C MET A 1 -6.10 24.33 2.49
N SER A 2 -5.51 23.13 2.43
CA SER A 2 -4.12 22.80 2.79
C SER A 2 -3.73 22.88 4.26
N GLU A 3 -3.91 21.78 4.99
CA GLU A 3 -3.11 21.47 6.18
C GLU A 3 -1.79 20.83 5.72
N THR A 4 -0.73 21.62 5.83
CA THR A 4 0.67 21.21 5.70
C THR A 4 1.01 20.18 6.78
N ASN A 5 1.38 18.96 6.39
CA ASN A 5 2.04 18.02 7.30
C ASN A 5 3.41 17.64 6.74
N ASP A 6 4.43 18.23 7.37
CA ASP A 6 5.88 18.15 7.14
C ASP A 6 6.46 16.71 7.18
N ASN A 7 5.61 15.68 7.34
CA ASN A 7 5.99 14.26 7.44
C ASN A 7 5.59 13.39 6.22
N LYS A 8 4.78 13.91 5.29
CA LYS A 8 4.36 13.17 4.08
C LYS A 8 5.51 12.59 3.24
N PRO A 9 6.61 13.33 2.96
CA PRO A 9 7.70 12.75 2.18
C PRO A 9 8.34 11.54 2.89
N ASN A 10 8.44 11.56 4.22
CA ASN A 10 8.99 10.44 4.99
C ASN A 10 8.10 9.19 4.88
N GLU A 11 6.78 9.33 4.98
CA GLU A 11 5.86 8.20 4.86
C GLU A 11 5.87 7.60 3.43
N VAL A 12 5.98 8.44 2.40
CA VAL A 12 6.13 7.98 1.01
C VAL A 12 7.44 7.21 0.83
N ASP A 13 8.55 7.70 1.38
CA ASP A 13 9.83 6.99 1.39
C ASP A 13 9.77 5.66 2.13
N ARG A 14 9.03 5.59 3.25
CA ARG A 14 8.80 4.35 3.99
C ARG A 14 8.01 3.34 3.16
N LEU A 15 6.96 3.79 2.45
CA LEU A 15 6.20 2.97 1.52
C LEU A 15 7.10 2.45 0.38
N ASN A 16 7.90 3.33 -0.24
CA ASN A 16 8.81 2.95 -1.31
C ASN A 16 9.78 1.87 -0.84
N LYS A 17 10.48 2.10 0.27
CA LYS A 17 11.43 1.12 0.83
C LYS A 17 10.76 -0.22 1.15
N PHE A 18 9.54 -0.20 1.65
CA PHE A 18 8.79 -1.41 1.98
C PHE A 18 8.40 -2.24 0.74
N VAL A 19 8.07 -1.56 -0.35
CA VAL A 19 7.70 -2.17 -1.63
C VAL A 19 8.95 -2.62 -2.39
N GLU A 20 9.98 -1.77 -2.46
CA GLU A 20 11.27 -2.04 -3.11
C GLU A 20 12.07 -3.14 -2.43
N ALA A 21 11.88 -3.35 -1.12
CA ALA A 21 12.51 -4.46 -0.42
C ALA A 21 12.05 -5.83 -0.95
N ALA A 22 10.84 -5.92 -1.50
CA ALA A 22 10.30 -7.18 -1.96
C ALA A 22 9.23 -7.03 -3.07
N PRO A 23 9.60 -6.46 -4.24
CA PRO A 23 8.65 -6.09 -5.29
C PRO A 23 8.00 -7.30 -5.99
N GLN A 24 8.51 -8.51 -5.75
CA GLN A 24 7.96 -9.75 -6.27
C GLN A 24 6.66 -10.20 -5.57
N TYR A 25 6.33 -9.62 -4.41
CA TYR A 25 5.14 -9.99 -3.65
C TYR A 25 3.94 -9.11 -4.01
N SER A 26 2.76 -9.62 -3.67
CA SER A 26 1.52 -8.85 -3.69
C SER A 26 1.39 -8.04 -2.41
N TYR A 27 0.75 -6.89 -2.51
CA TYR A 27 0.53 -5.96 -1.41
C TYR A 27 -0.95 -5.65 -1.28
N ASN A 28 -1.47 -5.55 -0.06
CA ASN A 28 -2.86 -5.23 0.21
C ASN A 28 -2.94 -3.89 0.93
N ILE A 29 -3.62 -2.91 0.34
CA ILE A 29 -3.86 -1.62 1.00
C ILE A 29 -5.17 -1.72 1.78
N ASP A 30 -5.09 -1.55 3.10
CA ASP A 30 -6.24 -1.51 4.00
C ASP A 30 -6.61 -0.05 4.30
N GLN A 31 -7.71 0.40 3.70
CA GLN A 31 -8.22 1.77 3.86
C GLN A 31 -8.68 2.09 5.29
N TYR A 32 -9.16 1.10 6.04
CA TYR A 32 -9.72 1.33 7.39
C TYR A 32 -8.61 1.47 8.43
N ARG A 33 -7.51 0.77 8.21
CA ARG A 33 -6.37 0.75 9.14
C ARG A 33 -5.24 1.71 8.75
N GLY A 34 -5.27 2.24 7.52
CA GLY A 34 -4.20 3.10 7.01
C GLY A 34 -2.87 2.34 6.95
N GLN A 35 -2.89 1.14 6.38
CA GLN A 35 -1.71 0.29 6.31
C GLN A 35 -1.63 -0.44 4.97
N ILE A 36 -0.43 -0.83 4.60
CA ILE A 36 -0.16 -1.70 3.46
C ILE A 36 0.44 -3.01 3.97
N CYS A 37 -0.08 -4.15 3.52
CA CYS A 37 0.33 -5.47 3.97
C CYS A 37 0.92 -6.28 2.82
N ARG A 38 2.20 -6.63 2.90
CA ARG A 38 2.87 -7.54 1.97
C ARG A 38 2.42 -8.97 2.25
N GLN A 39 1.94 -9.65 1.22
CA GLN A 39 1.55 -11.05 1.29
C GLN A 39 2.79 -11.94 1.11
N LEU A 40 3.11 -12.72 2.15
CA LEU A 40 4.24 -13.64 2.19
C LEU A 40 3.78 -15.08 1.88
N PRO A 41 4.69 -15.96 1.43
CA PRO A 41 4.36 -17.35 1.18
C PRO A 41 3.98 -18.05 2.50
N GLY A 42 3.01 -18.94 2.45
CA GLY A 42 2.49 -19.62 3.65
C GLY A 42 1.37 -18.86 4.37
N GLY A 43 0.79 -17.82 3.75
CA GLY A 43 -0.35 -17.08 4.29
C GLY A 43 0.01 -16.10 5.40
N GLN A 44 1.29 -15.78 5.55
CA GLN A 44 1.73 -14.70 6.43
C GLN A 44 1.56 -13.35 5.73
N GLU A 45 1.36 -12.31 6.51
CA GLU A 45 1.35 -10.93 6.02
C GLU A 45 2.23 -10.07 6.90
N GLU A 46 2.99 -9.18 6.27
CA GLU A 46 3.76 -8.15 6.96
C GLU A 46 3.11 -6.81 6.68
N CYS A 47 2.62 -6.13 7.71
CA CYS A 47 1.90 -4.87 7.56
C CYS A 47 2.76 -3.68 7.98
N LEU A 48 2.78 -2.66 7.13
CA LEU A 48 3.36 -1.36 7.42
C LEU A 48 2.24 -0.33 7.57
N LYS A 49 2.09 0.19 8.78
CA LYS A 49 1.19 1.31 9.06
C LYS A 49 1.80 2.63 8.58
N LEU A 50 1.02 3.37 7.82
CA LEU A 50 1.41 4.63 7.18
C LEU A 50 0.37 5.69 7.49
N SER A 51 0.81 6.89 7.82
CA SER A 51 -0.06 8.06 7.97
C SER A 51 -0.29 8.76 6.61
N LEU A 52 -0.60 7.98 5.58
CA LEU A 52 -0.94 8.46 4.23
C LEU A 52 -2.41 8.22 3.95
N GLU A 53 -3.01 9.10 3.15
CA GLU A 53 -4.34 8.86 2.63
C GLU A 53 -4.32 7.66 1.68
N TYR A 54 -5.42 6.90 1.62
CA TYR A 54 -5.54 5.73 0.76
C TYR A 54 -5.26 6.04 -0.72
N THR A 55 -5.72 7.20 -1.20
CA THR A 55 -5.46 7.68 -2.56
C THR A 55 -3.98 8.00 -2.81
N GLU A 56 -3.25 8.46 -1.80
CA GLU A 56 -1.81 8.69 -1.87
C GLU A 56 -1.06 7.36 -1.95
N MET A 57 -1.42 6.38 -1.11
CA MET A 57 -0.83 5.04 -1.17
C MET A 57 -1.08 4.37 -2.54
N PHE A 58 -2.31 4.44 -3.05
CA PHE A 58 -2.67 3.95 -4.38
C PHE A 58 -1.82 4.60 -5.48
N SER A 59 -1.78 5.94 -5.50
CA SER A 59 -1.05 6.70 -6.51
C SER A 59 0.44 6.37 -6.47
N GLN A 60 1.00 6.16 -5.28
CA GLN A 60 2.40 5.80 -5.13
C GLN A 60 2.68 4.37 -5.59
N MET A 61 1.83 3.40 -5.25
CA MET A 61 1.95 2.02 -5.76
C MET A 61 1.91 1.98 -7.29
N GLN A 62 1.02 2.75 -7.92
CA GLN A 62 0.98 2.87 -9.38
C GLN A 62 2.28 3.42 -9.98
N LYS A 63 2.90 4.44 -9.35
CA LYS A 63 4.21 4.97 -9.77
C LYS A 63 5.33 3.96 -9.65
N LEU A 64 5.25 3.04 -8.67
CA LEU A 64 6.21 1.96 -8.47
C LEU A 64 6.00 0.79 -9.44
N GLY A 65 5.01 0.87 -10.35
CA GLY A 65 4.71 -0.20 -11.30
C GLY A 65 3.82 -1.29 -10.74
N PHE A 66 2.95 -0.96 -9.77
CA PHE A 66 1.94 -1.90 -9.27
C PHE A 66 0.56 -1.53 -9.81
N PHE A 67 -0.14 -2.55 -10.30
CA PHE A 67 -1.57 -2.47 -10.57
C PHE A 67 -2.34 -2.87 -9.32
N CYS A 68 -3.10 -1.91 -8.78
CA CYS A 68 -3.95 -2.08 -7.62
C CYS A 68 -5.41 -2.12 -8.05
N ALA A 69 -6.14 -3.14 -7.61
CA ALA A 69 -7.56 -3.28 -7.89
C ALA A 69 -8.32 -3.78 -6.66
N LEU A 70 -9.61 -3.45 -6.60
CA LEU A 70 -10.48 -4.05 -5.60
C LEU A 70 -10.70 -5.53 -5.93
N PRO A 71 -10.65 -6.41 -4.94
CA PRO A 71 -10.97 -7.82 -5.10
C PRO A 71 -12.40 -8.00 -5.61
N MET A 72 -12.63 -9.08 -6.37
CA MET A 72 -13.97 -9.43 -6.85
C MET A 72 -14.93 -9.79 -5.71
N ASP A 73 -14.41 -10.22 -4.55
CA ASP A 73 -15.22 -10.52 -3.38
C ASP A 73 -15.69 -9.22 -2.72
N PRO A 74 -16.99 -8.90 -2.74
CA PRO A 74 -17.51 -7.66 -2.17
C PRO A 74 -17.39 -7.59 -0.64
N LYS A 75 -17.02 -8.69 0.03
CA LYS A 75 -16.74 -8.71 1.47
C LYS A 75 -15.33 -8.24 1.79
N LYS A 76 -14.42 -8.26 0.81
CA LYS A 76 -13.05 -7.77 0.98
C LYS A 76 -13.02 -6.28 0.67
N THR A 77 -12.49 -5.52 1.61
CA THR A 77 -12.41 -4.06 1.52
C THR A 77 -10.98 -3.54 1.44
N HIS A 78 -10.01 -4.46 1.33
CA HIS A 78 -8.64 -4.13 0.98
C HIS A 78 -8.50 -4.08 -0.54
N MET A 79 -7.48 -3.39 -1.00
CA MET A 79 -7.12 -3.34 -2.42
C MET A 79 -5.87 -4.15 -2.67
N GLU A 80 -5.95 -5.07 -3.62
CA GLU A 80 -4.86 -5.98 -3.96
C GLU A 80 -4.00 -5.33 -5.05
N CYS A 81 -2.73 -5.09 -4.72
CA CYS A 81 -1.70 -4.51 -5.56
C CYS A 81 -0.72 -5.59 -6.00
N THR A 82 -0.55 -5.73 -7.31
CA THR A 82 0.37 -6.69 -7.93
C THR A 82 1.26 -5.97 -8.92
N ARG A 83 2.51 -6.41 -9.06
CA ARG A 83 3.46 -5.80 -9.98
C ARG A 83 3.05 -6.08 -11.43
N VAL A 84 3.16 -5.06 -12.29
CA VAL A 84 2.92 -5.14 -13.74
C VAL A 84 4.19 -4.87 -14.54
#